data_AF-A0A1Z9SB17-F1
#
_entry.id   AF-A0A1Z9SB17-F1
#
_cell.length_a   1.000
_cell.length_b   1.000
_cell.length_c   1.000
_cell.angle_alpha   90.00
_cell.angle_beta   90.00
_cell.angle_gamma   90.00
#
_symmetry.space_group_name_H-M   'P 1'
#
loop_
_entity.id
_entity.type
_entity.pdbx_description
1 polymer ?
#
loop_
_entity_poly.entity_id
_entity_poly.type
_entity_poly.pdbx_seq_one_letter_code
_entity_poly.pdbx_strand_id
1 'polypeptide(L)'
;MKHLILLIFIPLTSFGQSVDQEENKLSALRVSDNFSKPYRVLKTTISDKSLFQQYYNDTNFTLDYVIRYHFYTSIDLNSEKNQLISMDGTKFNLSSKNAVDITDEVISLVSKMYFGEKEFKEFKELKKN
;
A
#
# COMPACT_ATOMS: atom_id res chain seq x y z
N MET A 1 1.10 -8.20 -62.75
CA MET A 1 0.17 -8.37 -61.61
C MET A 1 0.38 -7.20 -60.66
N LYS A 2 -0.70 -6.49 -60.33
CA LYS A 2 -0.68 -5.22 -59.58
C LYS A 2 -0.55 -5.55 -58.09
N HIS A 3 0.63 -5.40 -57.52
CA HIS A 3 0.82 -5.56 -56.07
C HIS A 3 0.28 -4.32 -55.35
N LEU A 4 -0.87 -4.50 -54.70
CA LEU A 4 -1.50 -3.52 -53.82
C LEU A 4 -0.75 -3.54 -52.48
N ILE A 5 0.06 -2.52 -52.19
CA ILE A 5 0.66 -2.36 -50.86
C ILE A 5 -0.40 -1.69 -49.96
N LEU A 6 -0.91 -2.46 -49.01
CA LEU A 6 -1.82 -1.98 -47.97
C LEU A 6 -0.97 -1.35 -46.84
N LEU A 7 -0.95 -0.02 -46.76
CA LEU A 7 -0.40 0.72 -45.63
C LEU A 7 -1.32 0.55 -44.42
N ILE A 8 -0.92 -0.30 -43.46
CA ILE A 8 -1.57 -0.40 -42.16
C ILE A 8 -1.11 0.80 -41.31
N PHE A 9 -1.97 1.81 -41.20
CA PHE A 9 -1.84 2.86 -40.21
C PHE A 9 -2.18 2.26 -38.83
N ILE A 10 -1.17 1.91 -38.04
CA ILE A 10 -1.37 1.54 -36.64
C ILE A 10 -1.48 2.85 -35.86
N PRO A 11 -2.61 3.15 -35.20
CA PRO A 11 -2.65 4.29 -34.30
C PRO A 11 -1.69 4.00 -33.14
N LEU A 12 -0.62 4.79 -33.04
CA LEU A 12 0.19 4.89 -31.83
C LEU A 12 -0.75 5.33 -30.71
N THR A 13 -1.26 4.37 -29.94
CA THR A 13 -1.83 4.68 -28.63
C THR A 13 -0.65 5.06 -27.76
N SER A 14 -0.51 6.36 -27.51
CA SER A 14 0.42 6.84 -26.50
C SER A 14 -0.08 6.35 -25.15
N PHE A 15 0.45 5.23 -24.66
CA PHE A 15 0.43 4.94 -23.24
C PHE A 15 1.30 6.02 -22.59
N GLY A 16 0.64 7.09 -22.12
CA GLY A 16 1.25 8.02 -21.19
C GLY A 16 1.43 7.31 -19.86
N GLN A 17 2.46 6.48 -19.74
CA GLN A 17 2.94 6.06 -18.43
C GLN A 17 3.56 7.30 -17.78
N SER A 18 2.89 7.83 -16.76
CA SER A 18 3.53 8.71 -15.78
C SER A 18 4.52 7.86 -14.99
N VAL A 19 5.70 7.64 -15.57
CA VAL A 19 6.82 6.87 -14.99
C VAL A 19 7.20 7.40 -13.60
N ASP A 20 6.94 8.68 -13.31
CA ASP A 20 7.33 9.32 -12.05
C ASP A 20 6.40 9.02 -10.85
N GLN A 21 5.17 8.54 -11.07
CA GLN A 21 4.22 8.26 -9.98
C GLN A 21 4.36 6.86 -9.38
N GLU A 22 5.04 5.94 -10.08
CA GLU A 22 5.18 4.56 -9.62
C GLU A 22 6.28 4.40 -8.57
N GLU A 23 7.35 5.20 -8.61
CA GLU A 23 8.47 5.09 -7.65
C GLU A 23 8.07 5.45 -6.21
N ASN A 24 7.13 6.38 -6.04
CA ASN A 24 6.70 6.86 -4.72
C ASN A 24 5.53 6.05 -4.14
N LYS A 25 5.15 4.93 -4.76
CA LYS A 25 3.98 4.16 -4.32
C LYS A 25 4.26 2.67 -4.22
N LEU A 26 3.95 2.10 -3.07
CA LEU A 26 3.91 0.66 -2.84
C LEU A 26 2.45 0.21 -2.81
N SER A 27 2.00 -0.46 -3.88
CA SER A 27 0.63 -0.99 -3.98
C SER A 27 0.31 -1.96 -2.85
N ALA A 28 -0.94 -1.98 -2.39
CA ALA A 28 -1.42 -3.01 -1.46
C ALA A 28 -1.19 -4.40 -2.08
N LEU A 29 -0.77 -5.37 -1.26
CA LEU A 29 -0.52 -6.75 -1.68
C LEU A 29 -1.76 -7.63 -1.53
N ARG A 30 -2.78 -7.14 -0.82
CA ARG A 30 -4.07 -7.79 -0.63
C ARG A 30 -5.20 -6.76 -0.69
N VAL A 31 -6.34 -7.18 -1.19
CA VAL A 31 -7.53 -6.35 -1.40
C VAL A 31 -8.75 -6.98 -0.72
N SER A 32 -9.69 -6.13 -0.28
CA SER A 32 -10.92 -6.49 0.40
C SER A 32 -12.11 -6.34 -0.54
N ASP A 33 -13.00 -7.33 -0.56
CA ASP A 33 -14.24 -7.30 -1.35
C ASP A 33 -15.40 -6.61 -0.59
N ASN A 34 -15.15 -6.14 0.63
CA ASN A 34 -16.18 -5.57 1.51
C ASN A 34 -16.41 -4.06 1.29
N PHE A 35 -15.60 -3.39 0.47
CA PHE A 35 -15.63 -1.94 0.26
C PHE A 35 -15.46 -1.60 -1.22
N SER A 36 -16.07 -0.48 -1.65
CA SER A 36 -15.87 0.06 -3.00
C SER A 36 -14.41 0.43 -3.27
N LYS A 37 -13.71 0.94 -2.25
CA LYS A 37 -12.26 1.09 -2.22
C LYS A 37 -11.65 -0.10 -1.46
N PRO A 38 -10.94 -1.01 -2.13
CA PRO A 38 -10.66 -2.31 -1.55
C PRO A 38 -9.39 -2.36 -0.68
N TYR A 39 -8.78 -1.20 -0.38
CA TYR A 39 -7.59 -1.08 0.45
C TYR A 39 -7.48 0.30 1.10
N ARG A 40 -6.73 0.39 2.20
CA ARG A 40 -6.38 1.64 2.89
C ARG A 40 -5.15 2.28 2.23
N VAL A 41 -4.92 3.56 2.46
CA VAL A 41 -3.72 4.27 1.97
C VAL A 41 -2.98 4.87 3.16
N LEU A 42 -1.76 4.42 3.39
CA LEU A 42 -0.80 5.06 4.29
C LEU A 42 -0.04 6.11 3.49
N LYS A 43 -0.28 7.39 3.78
CA LYS A 43 0.59 8.48 3.36
C LYS A 43 1.69 8.66 4.40
N THR A 44 2.94 8.74 3.96
CA THR A 44 4.09 8.95 4.85
C THR A 44 5.07 9.98 4.30
N THR A 45 5.65 10.78 5.19
CA THR A 45 6.75 11.70 4.91
C THR A 45 8.07 10.98 4.65
N ILE A 46 8.12 9.66 4.90
CA ILE A 46 9.29 8.84 4.56
C ILE A 46 9.36 8.71 3.03
N SER A 47 10.46 9.17 2.45
CA SER A 47 10.72 9.04 1.02
C SER A 47 11.52 7.76 0.70
N ASP A 48 12.40 7.33 1.61
CA ASP A 48 13.22 6.13 1.40
C ASP A 48 12.43 4.85 1.74
N LYS A 49 12.04 4.11 0.69
CA LYS A 49 11.33 2.83 0.83
C LYS A 49 12.12 1.76 1.57
N SER A 50 13.45 1.83 1.57
CA SER A 50 14.31 0.83 2.21
C SER A 50 14.11 0.78 3.72
N LEU A 51 13.66 1.88 4.33
CA LEU A 51 13.33 1.94 5.75
C LEU A 51 12.15 1.03 6.15
N PHE A 52 11.31 0.63 5.19
CA PHE A 52 10.24 -0.35 5.42
C PHE A 52 10.67 -1.81 5.16
N GLN A 53 11.91 -2.06 4.73
CA GLN A 53 12.42 -3.41 4.44
C GLN A 53 13.04 -4.11 5.67
N GLN A 54 13.09 -3.44 6.82
CA GLN A 54 13.48 -4.10 8.08
C GLN A 54 12.39 -5.04 8.59
N TYR A 55 12.79 -6.04 9.36
CA TYR A 55 11.85 -7.01 9.95
C TYR A 55 10.99 -6.39 11.04
N TYR A 56 9.71 -6.79 11.08
CA TYR A 56 8.76 -6.35 12.08
C TYR A 56 8.88 -7.21 13.34
N ASN A 57 9.41 -6.63 14.43
CA ASN A 57 9.69 -7.34 15.68
C ASN A 57 10.47 -8.65 15.42
N ASP A 58 10.14 -9.73 16.13
CA ASP A 58 10.75 -11.05 15.97
C ASP A 58 10.13 -11.89 14.83
N THR A 59 9.56 -11.25 13.80
CA THR A 59 8.98 -11.94 12.64
C THR A 59 9.92 -11.91 11.44
N ASN A 60 9.75 -12.84 10.51
CA ASN A 60 10.45 -12.83 9.21
C ASN A 60 9.74 -11.94 8.16
N PHE A 61 8.79 -11.09 8.57
CA PHE A 61 8.06 -10.19 7.68
C PHE A 61 8.64 -8.79 7.75
N THR A 62 8.83 -8.15 6.60
CA THR A 62 9.23 -6.74 6.53
C THR A 62 8.07 -5.83 6.94
N LEU A 63 8.37 -4.61 7.39
CA LEU A 63 7.34 -3.62 7.74
C LEU A 63 6.36 -3.38 6.59
N ASP A 64 6.87 -3.21 5.37
CA ASP A 64 6.00 -3.00 4.21
C ASP A 64 5.12 -4.21 3.94
N TYR A 65 5.63 -5.43 4.08
CA TYR A 65 4.84 -6.64 3.88
C TYR A 65 3.71 -6.74 4.91
N VAL A 66 4.00 -6.46 6.19
CA VAL A 66 2.99 -6.43 7.25
C VAL A 66 1.87 -5.47 6.89
N ILE A 67 2.20 -4.22 6.55
CA ILE A 67 1.23 -3.18 6.19
C ILE A 67 0.43 -3.57 4.94
N ARG A 68 1.12 -4.00 3.88
CA ARG A 68 0.54 -4.16 2.54
C ARG A 68 -0.27 -5.44 2.38
N TYR A 69 0.13 -6.52 3.04
CA TYR A 69 -0.51 -7.82 2.93
C TYR A 69 -1.50 -8.08 4.06
N HIS A 70 -1.06 -7.95 5.31
CA HIS A 70 -1.89 -8.30 6.47
C HIS A 70 -2.93 -7.22 6.80
N PHE A 71 -2.62 -5.95 6.51
CA PHE A 71 -3.50 -4.81 6.82
C PHE A 71 -4.03 -4.10 5.58
N TYR A 72 -3.94 -4.72 4.40
CA TYR A 72 -4.62 -4.27 3.18
C TYR A 72 -4.37 -2.79 2.86
N THR A 73 -3.12 -2.34 3.00
CA THR A 73 -2.78 -0.91 2.96
C THR A 73 -1.71 -0.65 1.91
N SER A 74 -1.96 0.25 0.96
CA SER A 74 -0.89 0.78 0.09
C SER A 74 -0.08 1.83 0.85
N ILE A 75 1.17 2.06 0.43
CA ILE A 75 2.05 3.08 1.02
C ILE A 75 2.36 4.13 -0.05
N ASP A 76 1.95 5.36 0.18
CA ASP A 76 2.29 6.54 -0.61
C ASP A 76 3.45 7.26 0.11
N LEU A 77 4.66 7.10 -0.41
CA LEU A 77 5.89 7.68 0.10
C LEU A 77 5.98 9.18 -0.23
N ASN A 78 6.90 9.88 0.43
CA ASN A 78 7.21 11.29 0.17
C ASN A 78 5.97 12.22 0.18
N SER A 79 5.01 11.92 1.05
CA SER A 79 3.81 12.73 1.27
C SER A 79 4.09 13.89 2.23
N GLU A 80 3.26 14.94 2.19
CA GLU A 80 3.40 16.13 3.06
C GLU A 80 3.23 15.82 4.56
N LYS A 81 2.50 14.74 4.90
CA LYS A 81 2.21 14.35 6.28
C LYS A 81 1.94 12.86 6.42
N ASN A 82 2.11 12.35 7.64
CA ASN A 82 1.78 10.98 8.00
C ASN A 82 0.27 10.86 8.27
N GLN A 83 -0.42 10.04 7.46
CA GLN A 83 -1.86 9.87 7.55
C GLN A 83 -2.28 8.49 7.03
N LEU A 84 -3.18 7.82 7.75
CA LEU A 84 -3.89 6.65 7.25
C LEU A 84 -5.26 7.06 6.71
N ILE A 85 -5.59 6.66 5.48
CA ILE A 85 -6.90 6.80 4.87
C ILE A 85 -7.54 5.41 4.82
N SER A 86 -8.59 5.18 5.61
CA SER A 86 -9.31 3.91 5.64
C SER A 86 -10.07 3.63 4.35
N MET A 87 -10.60 2.41 4.22
CA MET A 87 -11.36 1.96 3.05
C MET A 87 -12.66 2.76 2.85
N ASP A 88 -13.27 3.26 3.93
CA ASP A 88 -14.44 4.15 3.88
C ASP A 88 -14.08 5.63 3.61
N GLY A 89 -12.79 5.96 3.49
CA GLY A 89 -12.29 7.31 3.26
C GLY A 89 -12.01 8.14 4.52
N THR A 90 -12.31 7.63 5.72
CA THR A 90 -11.95 8.29 6.99
C THR A 90 -10.44 8.48 7.07
N LYS A 91 -10.01 9.63 7.62
CA LYS A 91 -8.59 10.03 7.66
C LYS A 91 -8.10 10.13 9.10
N PHE A 92 -7.00 9.47 9.40
CA PHE A 92 -6.36 9.46 10.71
C PHE A 92 -4.95 10.05 10.58
N ASN A 93 -4.69 11.18 11.24
CA ASN A 93 -3.33 11.71 11.28
C ASN A 93 -2.46 10.82 12.17
N LEU A 94 -1.25 10.53 11.71
CA LEU A 94 -0.27 9.74 12.44
C LEU A 94 0.77 10.68 13.04
N SER A 95 1.22 10.37 14.26
CA SER A 95 2.20 11.16 15.00
C SER A 95 3.62 10.65 14.87
N SER A 96 3.77 9.37 14.55
CA SER A 96 5.05 8.69 14.38
C SER A 96 5.84 9.18 13.17
N LYS A 97 7.17 9.11 13.23
CA LYS A 97 8.07 9.67 12.19
C LYS A 97 8.95 8.63 11.51
N ASN A 98 9.29 7.54 12.20
CA ASN A 98 10.10 6.46 11.63
C ASN A 98 9.20 5.29 11.22
N ALA A 99 9.73 4.40 10.37
CA ALA A 99 8.94 3.33 9.76
C ALA A 99 8.38 2.32 10.78
N VAL A 100 9.13 1.99 11.84
CA VAL A 100 8.69 1.03 12.88
C VAL A 100 7.46 1.60 13.60
N ASP A 101 7.59 2.80 14.15
CA ASP A 101 6.54 3.43 14.93
C ASP A 101 5.29 3.72 14.07
N ILE A 102 5.50 4.11 12.80
CA ILE A 102 4.39 4.26 11.83
C ILE A 102 3.68 2.92 11.63
N THR A 103 4.42 1.82 11.51
CA THR A 103 3.85 0.49 11.36
C THR A 103 3.01 0.12 12.58
N ASP A 104 3.53 0.33 13.79
CA ASP A 104 2.79 0.05 15.03
C ASP A 104 1.55 0.93 15.19
N GLU A 105 1.64 2.22 14.87
CA GLU A 105 0.51 3.14 14.92
C GLU A 105 -0.59 2.75 13.93
N VAL A 106 -0.22 2.35 12.70
CA VAL A 106 -1.16 1.82 11.71
C VAL A 106 -1.85 0.56 12.22
N ILE A 107 -1.10 -0.41 12.75
CA ILE A 107 -1.66 -1.66 13.28
C ILE A 107 -2.61 -1.38 14.45
N SER A 108 -2.21 -0.50 15.38
CA SER A 108 -3.03 -0.10 16.51
C SER A 108 -4.34 0.57 16.07
N LEU A 109 -4.30 1.46 15.09
CA LEU A 109 -5.50 2.09 14.53
C LEU A 109 -6.39 1.09 13.81
N VAL A 110 -5.82 0.27 12.93
CA VAL A 110 -6.58 -0.72 12.15
C VAL A 110 -7.21 -1.77 13.06
N SER A 111 -6.52 -2.23 14.10
CA SER A 111 -7.05 -3.21 15.06
C SER A 111 -8.33 -2.77 15.79
N LYS A 112 -8.59 -1.45 15.84
CA LYS A 112 -9.78 -0.86 16.46
C LYS A 112 -10.93 -0.68 15.46
N MET A 113 -10.70 -0.96 14.18
CA MET A 113 -11.73 -0.92 13.13
C MET A 113 -12.43 -2.28 13.04
N TYR A 114 -13.71 -2.29 12.65
CA TYR A 114 -14.51 -3.52 12.58
C TYR A 114 -13.86 -4.66 11.77
N PHE A 115 -13.45 -4.39 10.52
CA PHE A 115 -12.75 -5.39 9.70
C PHE A 115 -11.28 -5.55 10.11
N GLY A 116 -10.64 -4.47 10.56
CA GLY A 116 -9.25 -4.48 10.96
C GLY A 116 -8.97 -5.28 12.23
N GLU A 117 -9.95 -5.46 13.11
CA GLU A 117 -9.85 -6.36 14.27
C GLU A 117 -9.64 -7.81 13.83
N LYS A 118 -10.36 -8.25 12.78
CA LYS A 118 -10.17 -9.59 12.20
C LYS A 118 -8.79 -9.74 11.58
N GLU A 119 -8.36 -8.75 10.79
CA GLU A 119 -7.02 -8.69 10.18
C GLU A 119 -5.91 -8.81 11.27
N PHE A 120 -6.07 -8.08 12.38
CA PHE A 120 -5.13 -8.11 13.49
C PHE A 120 -5.11 -9.47 14.21
N LYS A 121 -6.27 -10.10 14.42
CA LYS A 121 -6.35 -11.45 15.02
C LYS A 121 -5.65 -12.47 14.14
N GLU A 122 -5.92 -12.48 12.83
CA GLU A 122 -5.25 -13.37 11.87
C GLU A 122 -3.73 -13.18 11.90
N PHE A 123 -3.25 -11.94 11.92
CA PHE A 123 -1.82 -11.64 12.01
C PHE A 123 -1.20 -12.12 13.33
N LYS A 124 -1.88 -11.96 14.47
CA LYS A 124 -1.38 -12.44 15.77
C LYS A 124 -1.27 -13.96 15.86
N GLU A 125 -2.18 -14.71 15.24
CA GLU A 125 -2.09 -16.18 15.25
C GLU A 125 -0.86 -16.67 14.45
N LEU A 126 -0.44 -15.94 13.42
CA LEU A 126 0.79 -16.24 12.68
C LEU A 126 2.06 -16.04 13.53
N LYS A 127 2.05 -15.10 14.49
CA LYS A 127 3.20 -14.82 15.37
C LYS A 127 3.37 -15.83 16.50
N LYS A 128 2.39 -16.70 16.75
CA LYS A 128 2.44 -17.69 17.83
C LYS A 128 3.11 -19.01 17.43
N ASN A 129 3.33 -19.20 16.12
CA ASN A 129 3.97 -20.36 15.53
C ASN A 129 5.39 -20.02 15.10
#